data_AF-A0AAD1YBU1-F1
#
_entry.id   AF-A0AAD1YBU1-F1
#
_cell.length_a   1.000
_cell.length_b   1.000
_cell.length_c   1.000
_cell.angle_alpha   90.00
_cell.angle_beta   90.00
_cell.angle_gamma   90.00
#
_symmetry.space_group_name_H-M   'P 1'
#
loop_
_entity.id
_entity.type
_entity.pdbx_description
1 polymer ?
#
loop_
_entity_poly.entity_id
_entity_poly.type
_entity_poly.pdbx_seq_one_letter_code
_entity_poly.pdbx_strand_id
1 'polypeptide(L)'
;MEDRKIIIEKMKKIKSLKDEDQLRYEMYSFFTNLILSKEEFKFNKDIKEFLENFNMEFKKYVLDSRTLVLARTLREIEKLDKDSLEKYKAILEKIYLKENGESMNANKKNNIKETDDYVSGILKKYSRNKRG
;
A
#
# COMPACT_ATOMS: atom_id res chain seq x y z
N MET A 1 -14.95 11.60 6.94
CA MET A 1 -14.28 12.87 6.51
C MET A 1 -13.37 13.41 7.59
N GLU A 2 -13.77 13.34 8.87
CA GLU A 2 -12.94 13.72 10.03
C GLU A 2 -11.65 12.87 10.15
N ASP A 3 -11.77 11.54 9.99
CA ASP A 3 -10.65 10.60 10.17
C ASP A 3 -9.50 10.82 9.17
N ARG A 4 -9.82 11.10 7.89
CA ARG A 4 -8.78 11.31 6.86
C ARG A 4 -7.97 12.57 7.11
N LYS A 5 -8.60 13.64 7.60
CA LYS A 5 -7.90 14.87 7.99
C LYS A 5 -6.94 14.61 9.15
N ILE A 6 -7.38 13.84 10.15
CA ILE A 6 -6.55 13.44 11.30
C ILE A 6 -5.37 12.57 10.84
N ILE A 7 -5.59 11.62 9.92
CA ILE A 7 -4.53 10.79 9.33
C ILE A 7 -3.47 11.66 8.63
N ILE A 8 -3.90 12.63 7.82
CA ILE A 8 -2.98 13.55 7.12
C ILE A 8 -2.16 14.37 8.11
N GLU A 9 -2.79 14.94 9.15
CA GLU A 9 -2.08 15.70 10.19
C GLU A 9 -1.06 14.84 10.95
N LYS A 10 -1.44 13.61 11.32
CA LYS A 10 -0.50 12.64 11.92
C LYS A 10 0.65 12.33 10.96
N MET A 11 0.38 12.16 9.66
CA MET A 11 1.41 11.86 8.69
C MET A 11 2.41 13.01 8.49
N LYS A 12 1.94 14.27 8.50
CA LYS A 12 2.83 15.44 8.50
C LYS A 12 3.77 15.46 9.71
N LYS A 13 3.29 15.07 10.89
CA LYS A 13 4.12 14.92 12.09
C LYS A 13 5.16 13.83 11.91
N ILE A 14 4.76 12.64 11.45
CA ILE A 14 5.68 11.51 11.22
C ILE A 14 6.79 11.89 10.24
N LYS A 15 6.44 12.59 9.15
CA LYS A 15 7.39 13.05 8.12
C LYS A 15 8.55 13.88 8.67
N SER A 16 8.31 14.72 9.69
CA SER A 16 9.36 15.60 10.24
C SER A 16 10.29 14.90 11.23
N LEU A 17 9.97 13.67 11.67
CA LEU A 17 10.79 12.92 12.61
C LEU A 17 12.03 12.33 11.94
N LYS A 18 13.14 12.39 12.69
CA LYS A 18 14.48 11.89 12.31
C LYS A 18 15.08 10.93 13.35
N ASP A 19 14.59 11.01 14.58
CA ASP A 19 14.97 10.12 15.66
C ASP A 19 14.26 8.77 15.49
N GLU A 20 15.02 7.68 15.68
CA GLU A 20 14.54 6.33 15.40
C GLU A 20 13.43 5.90 16.35
N ASP A 21 13.62 6.12 17.66
CA ASP A 21 12.66 5.69 18.68
C ASP A 21 11.37 6.52 18.59
N GLN A 22 11.49 7.83 18.39
CA GLN A 22 10.33 8.68 18.15
C GLN A 22 9.56 8.24 16.90
N LEU A 23 10.28 7.93 15.80
CA LEU A 23 9.65 7.45 14.57
C LEU A 23 8.93 6.11 14.82
N ARG A 24 9.58 5.16 15.51
CA ARG A 24 8.99 3.86 15.87
C ARG A 24 7.73 4.02 16.71
N TYR A 25 7.74 4.89 17.72
CA TYR A 25 6.57 5.14 18.57
C TYR A 25 5.41 5.77 17.81
N GLU A 26 5.68 6.72 16.92
CA GLU A 26 4.62 7.26 16.06
C GLU A 26 4.11 6.21 15.07
N MET A 27 4.96 5.32 14.54
CA MET A 27 4.52 4.21 13.71
C MET A 27 3.55 3.29 14.46
N TYR A 28 3.83 2.94 15.72
CA TYR A 28 2.89 2.16 16.53
C TYR A 28 1.54 2.85 16.67
N SER A 29 1.55 4.13 17.02
CA SER A 29 0.33 4.93 17.13
C SER A 29 -0.43 4.96 15.80
N PHE A 30 0.27 5.22 14.70
CA PHE A 30 -0.33 5.37 13.38
C PHE A 30 -0.95 4.06 12.88
N PHE A 31 -0.20 2.96 12.86
CA PHE A 31 -0.70 1.65 12.43
C PHE A 31 -1.84 1.15 13.33
N THR A 32 -1.78 1.42 14.64
CA THR A 32 -2.89 1.08 15.55
C THR A 32 -4.19 1.78 15.14
N ASN A 33 -4.13 3.09 14.90
CA ASN A 33 -5.30 3.86 14.51
C ASN A 33 -5.84 3.42 13.13
N LEU A 34 -4.96 3.19 12.16
CA LEU A 34 -5.36 2.74 10.82
C LEU A 34 -6.02 1.35 10.86
N ILE A 35 -5.34 0.35 11.43
CA ILE A 35 -5.82 -1.04 11.45
C ILE A 35 -7.16 -1.15 12.17
N LEU A 36 -7.37 -0.37 13.25
CA LEU A 36 -8.63 -0.39 14.00
C LEU A 36 -9.76 0.41 13.35
N SER A 37 -9.45 1.40 12.50
CA SER A 37 -10.48 2.22 11.84
C SER A 37 -11.30 1.40 10.86
N LYS A 38 -12.63 1.39 11.08
CA LYS A 38 -13.60 0.80 10.15
C LYS A 38 -13.95 1.74 9.00
N GLU A 39 -13.63 3.03 9.12
CA GLU A 39 -13.76 4.00 8.03
C GLU A 39 -12.65 3.80 7.00
N GLU A 40 -11.42 3.58 7.46
CA GLU A 40 -10.26 3.32 6.60
C GLU A 40 -10.31 1.90 6.03
N PHE A 41 -10.47 0.89 6.90
CA PHE A 41 -10.51 -0.51 6.50
C PHE A 41 -11.81 -1.18 6.94
N LYS A 42 -12.73 -1.29 5.99
CA LYS A 42 -14.03 -1.92 6.23
C LYS A 42 -13.89 -3.41 6.50
N PHE A 43 -12.99 -4.09 5.79
CA PHE A 43 -12.74 -5.52 5.90
C PHE A 43 -11.27 -5.82 6.18
N ASN A 44 -10.97 -6.99 6.77
CA ASN A 44 -9.58 -7.38 7.02
C ASN A 44 -8.79 -7.64 5.74
N LYS A 45 -9.48 -7.92 4.61
CA LYS A 45 -8.85 -8.00 3.29
C LYS A 45 -8.23 -6.66 2.87
N ASP A 46 -8.89 -5.54 3.20
CA ASP A 46 -8.38 -4.20 2.89
C ASP A 46 -7.09 -3.93 3.70
N ILE A 47 -7.04 -4.39 4.95
CA ILE A 47 -5.83 -4.33 5.79
C ILE A 47 -4.71 -5.17 5.19
N LYS A 48 -5.02 -6.38 4.69
CA LYS A 48 -4.05 -7.24 4.00
C LYS A 48 -3.43 -6.52 2.80
N GLU A 49 -4.26 -5.98 1.92
CA GLU A 49 -3.82 -5.25 0.72
C GLU A 49 -2.97 -4.03 1.08
N PHE A 50 -3.31 -3.33 2.16
CA PHE A 50 -2.48 -2.24 2.69
C PHE A 50 -1.11 -2.73 3.21
N LEU A 51 -1.08 -3.79 4.01
CA LEU A 51 0.14 -4.34 4.62
C LEU A 51 1.10 -4.96 3.60
N GLU A 52 0.61 -5.39 2.44
CA GLU A 52 1.44 -5.87 1.33
C GLU A 52 2.41 -4.78 0.82
N ASN A 53 2.06 -3.49 0.92
CA ASN A 53 2.98 -2.38 0.58
C ASN A 53 4.23 -2.34 1.45
N PHE A 54 4.18 -2.98 2.62
CA PHE A 54 5.24 -3.04 3.62
C PHE A 54 5.97 -4.39 3.63
N ASN A 55 5.68 -5.26 2.66
CA ASN A 55 6.13 -6.66 2.63
C ASN A 55 5.72 -7.45 3.89
N MET A 56 4.59 -7.10 4.51
CA MET A 56 4.04 -7.85 5.64
C MET A 56 2.98 -8.83 5.15
N GLU A 57 3.38 -10.09 5.00
CA GLU A 57 2.47 -11.17 4.63
C GLU A 57 2.10 -12.02 5.84
N PHE A 58 0.82 -12.07 6.16
CA PHE A 58 0.32 -12.87 7.27
C PHE A 58 -0.50 -14.07 6.80
N LYS A 59 -0.37 -15.17 7.56
CA LYS A 59 -1.16 -16.38 7.35
C LYS A 59 -2.66 -16.09 7.52
N LYS A 60 -3.51 -16.86 6.84
CA LYS A 60 -4.98 -16.67 6.85
C LYS A 60 -5.56 -16.51 8.26
N TYR A 61 -5.18 -17.38 9.21
CA TYR A 61 -5.69 -17.32 10.58
C TYR A 61 -5.36 -16.00 11.32
N VAL A 62 -4.29 -15.30 10.92
CA VAL A 62 -3.95 -13.97 11.45
C VAL A 62 -4.92 -12.94 10.89
N LEU A 63 -5.14 -12.98 9.58
CA LEU A 63 -6.01 -12.05 8.86
C LEU A 63 -7.48 -12.17 9.23
N ASP A 64 -7.91 -13.31 9.78
CA ASP A 64 -9.29 -13.50 10.27
C ASP A 64 -9.59 -12.65 11.52
N SER A 65 -8.56 -12.17 12.24
CA SER A 65 -8.73 -11.35 13.45
C SER A 65 -7.96 -10.03 13.35
N ARG A 66 -8.68 -8.90 13.32
CA ARG A 66 -8.09 -7.55 13.28
C ARG A 66 -7.13 -7.29 14.44
N THR A 67 -7.44 -7.80 15.64
CA THR A 67 -6.55 -7.71 16.80
C THR A 67 -5.26 -8.50 16.60
N LEU A 68 -5.34 -9.68 15.98
CA LEU A 68 -4.16 -10.50 15.70
C LEU A 68 -3.30 -9.89 14.59
N VAL A 69 -3.93 -9.31 13.55
CA VAL A 69 -3.24 -8.49 12.54
C VAL A 69 -2.49 -7.35 13.21
N LEU A 70 -3.17 -6.55 14.04
CA LEU A 70 -2.54 -5.44 14.76
C LEU A 70 -1.33 -5.90 15.57
N ALA A 71 -1.51 -6.92 16.41
CA ALA A 71 -0.43 -7.43 17.25
C ALA A 71 0.79 -7.90 16.43
N ARG A 72 0.55 -8.55 15.28
CA ARG A 72 1.61 -9.00 14.37
C ARG A 72 2.29 -7.81 13.68
N THR A 73 1.53 -6.84 13.19
CA THR A 73 2.09 -5.62 12.59
C THR A 73 2.99 -4.86 13.57
N LEU A 74 2.56 -4.68 14.82
CA LEU A 74 3.36 -4.00 15.84
C LEU A 74 4.66 -4.76 16.15
N ARG A 75 4.63 -6.10 16.19
CA ARG A 75 5.82 -6.93 16.35
C ARG A 75 6.77 -6.86 15.16
N GLU A 76 6.28 -6.63 13.95
CA GLU A 76 7.15 -6.40 12.80
C GLU A 76 7.80 -5.01 12.88
N ILE A 77 7.04 -3.96 13.22
CA ILE A 77 7.57 -2.60 13.41
C ILE A 77 8.63 -2.55 14.53
N GLU A 78 8.43 -3.29 15.63
CA GLU A 78 9.40 -3.40 16.73
C GLU A 78 10.79 -3.86 16.29
N LYS A 79 10.87 -4.74 15.28
CA LYS A 79 12.14 -5.32 14.82
C LYS A 79 12.83 -4.48 13.75
N LEU A 80 12.19 -3.42 13.25
CA LEU A 80 12.76 -2.61 12.18
C LEU A 80 13.92 -1.77 12.69
N ASP A 81 14.96 -1.70 11.87
CA ASP A 81 16.02 -0.72 11.99
C ASP A 81 15.57 0.65 11.45
N LYS A 82 16.42 1.66 11.68
CA LYS A 82 16.16 3.03 11.21
C LYS A 82 15.89 3.12 9.71
N ASP A 83 16.68 2.45 8.89
CA ASP A 83 16.55 2.51 7.43
C ASP A 83 15.21 1.91 6.96
N SER A 84 14.75 0.84 7.60
CA SER A 84 13.46 0.22 7.30
C SER A 84 12.29 1.06 7.80
N LEU A 85 12.42 1.71 8.97
CA LEU A 85 11.43 2.68 9.45
C LEU A 85 11.30 3.88 8.49
N GLU A 86 12.42 4.39 7.95
CA GLU A 86 12.43 5.46 6.95
C GLU A 86 11.79 5.02 5.62
N LYS A 87 12.01 3.77 5.18
CA LYS A 87 11.31 3.21 4.02
C LYS A 87 9.79 3.16 4.24
N TYR A 88 9.36 2.71 5.42
CA TYR A 88 7.94 2.67 5.79
C TYR A 88 7.34 4.07 5.84
N LYS A 89 8.06 5.05 6.38
CA LYS A 89 7.70 6.46 6.34
C LYS A 89 7.47 6.93 4.91
N ALA A 90 8.40 6.66 4.00
CA ALA A 90 8.27 7.06 2.60
C ALA A 90 7.05 6.40 1.89
N ILE A 91 6.75 5.14 2.22
CA ILE A 91 5.56 4.44 1.70
C ILE A 91 4.28 5.15 2.20
N LEU A 92 4.19 5.44 3.50
CA LEU A 92 3.05 6.16 4.07
C LEU A 92 2.88 7.55 3.49
N GLU A 93 3.98 8.29 3.26
CA GLU A 93 3.92 9.60 2.58
C GLU A 93 3.34 9.47 1.17
N LYS A 94 3.73 8.42 0.43
CA LYS A 94 3.21 8.17 -0.91
C LYS A 94 1.70 7.84 -0.89
N ILE A 95 1.23 7.09 0.11
CA ILE A 95 -0.18 6.71 0.22
C ILE A 95 -1.04 7.91 0.64
N TYR A 96 -0.61 8.68 1.64
CA TYR A 96 -1.48 9.66 2.31
C TYR A 96 -1.20 11.13 1.99
N LEU A 97 -0.03 11.47 1.43
CA LEU A 97 0.33 12.87 1.14
C LEU A 97 0.45 13.20 -0.37
N LYS A 98 0.62 12.20 -1.24
CA LYS A 98 0.80 12.43 -2.69
C LYS A 98 -0.50 12.65 -3.47
N GLU A 99 -1.68 12.54 -2.84
CA GLU A 99 -2.97 12.78 -3.50
C GLU A 99 -3.31 14.25 -3.78
N ASN A 100 -2.43 15.22 -3.48
CA ASN A 100 -2.60 16.59 -3.96
C ASN A 100 -2.10 16.82 -5.41
N GLY A 101 -1.62 15.77 -6.10
CA GLY A 101 -1.08 15.88 -7.46
C GLY A 101 -1.78 15.04 -8.51
N GLU A 102 -2.17 13.80 -8.22
CA GLU A 102 -2.77 12.92 -9.22
C GLU A 102 -3.79 11.99 -8.57
N SER A 103 -5.02 12.03 -9.09
CA SER A 103 -6.11 11.15 -8.71
C SER A 103 -5.67 9.69 -8.78
N MET A 104 -5.68 8.98 -7.64
CA MET A 104 -5.87 7.54 -7.66
C MET A 104 -7.28 7.29 -8.21
N ASN A 105 -7.33 7.11 -9.53
CA ASN A 105 -8.48 6.61 -10.24
C ASN A 105 -8.84 5.24 -9.66
N ALA A 106 -9.77 5.25 -8.71
CA ALA A 106 -10.69 4.16 -8.49
C ALA A 106 -11.59 4.03 -9.74
N ASN A 107 -11.01 3.48 -10.82
CA ASN A 107 -11.77 2.94 -11.95
C ASN A 107 -11.14 1.61 -12.35
N LYS A 108 -11.71 0.59 -11.73
CA LYS A 108 -11.74 -0.82 -12.11
C LYS A 108 -11.80 -0.98 -13.65
N LYS A 109 -10.66 -1.16 -14.32
CA LYS A 109 -10.61 -1.74 -15.66
C LYS A 109 -10.69 -3.26 -15.54
N ASN A 110 -11.93 -3.76 -15.49
CA ASN A 110 -12.20 -5.05 -16.11
C ASN A 110 -12.26 -4.80 -17.63
N ASN A 111 -11.27 -5.32 -18.36
CA ASN A 111 -11.35 -5.97 -19.69
C ASN A 111 -10.07 -5.80 -20.52
N ILE A 112 -9.43 -6.93 -20.88
CA ILE A 112 -8.82 -7.26 -22.20
C ILE A 112 -7.52 -6.49 -22.54
N LYS A 113 -6.35 -7.06 -22.90
CA LYS A 113 -5.85 -8.41 -23.20
C LYS A 113 -4.32 -8.38 -23.09
N GLU A 114 -3.70 -9.39 -22.50
CA GLU A 114 -2.39 -9.88 -22.94
C GLU A 114 -2.54 -10.42 -24.36
N THR A 115 -1.77 -9.92 -25.33
CA THR A 115 -1.21 -10.65 -26.49
C THR A 115 -0.67 -9.61 -27.47
N ASP A 116 0.56 -9.12 -27.30
CA ASP A 116 1.08 -8.12 -28.25
C ASP A 116 2.56 -8.29 -28.66
N ASP A 117 3.02 -9.53 -28.77
CA ASP A 117 4.29 -9.82 -29.48
C ASP A 117 4.13 -10.93 -30.53
N TYR A 118 3.49 -12.05 -30.17
CA TYR A 118 3.31 -13.17 -31.10
C TYR A 118 2.34 -12.86 -32.25
N VAL A 119 1.21 -12.22 -31.94
CA VAL A 119 0.15 -11.90 -32.93
C VAL A 119 0.63 -10.79 -33.88
N SER A 120 1.35 -9.80 -33.35
CA SER A 120 1.99 -8.73 -34.13
C SER A 120 3.07 -9.28 -35.09
N GLY A 121 3.81 -10.30 -34.68
CA GLY A 121 4.76 -11.01 -35.55
C GLY A 121 4.11 -11.77 -36.71
N ILE A 122 2.97 -12.43 -36.46
CA ILE A 122 2.23 -13.16 -37.51
C ILE A 122 1.64 -12.17 -38.53
N LEU A 123 1.01 -11.09 -38.09
CA LEU A 123 0.37 -10.11 -38.98
C LEU A 123 1.38 -9.42 -39.94
N LYS A 124 2.62 -9.18 -39.49
CA LYS A 124 3.71 -8.66 -40.35
C LYS A 124 4.17 -9.66 -41.42
N LYS A 125 4.09 -10.96 -41.15
CA LYS A 125 4.53 -12.00 -42.10
C LYS A 125 3.55 -12.17 -43.27
N TYR A 126 2.25 -12.09 -43.00
CA TYR A 126 1.22 -12.26 -44.03
C TYR A 126 0.94 -10.98 -44.84
N SER A 127 1.21 -9.80 -44.29
CA SER A 127 1.04 -8.53 -45.01
C SER A 127 2.13 -8.26 -46.06
N ARG A 128 3.30 -8.91 -45.97
CA ARG A 128 4.42 -8.69 -46.89
C ARG A 128 4.37 -9.49 -48.19
N ASN A 129 3.43 -10.42 -48.36
CA ASN A 129 3.39 -11.30 -49.55
C ASN A 129 2.25 -11.01 -50.53
N LYS A 130 1.83 -9.73 -50.64
CA LYS A 130 0.90 -9.27 -51.68
C LYS A 130 1.56 -8.20 -52.55
N ARG A 131 2.56 -8.63 -53.32
CA ARG A 131 2.97 -7.98 -54.58
C ARG A 131 3.23 -9.10 -55.59
N GLY A 132 2.17 -9.45 -56.30
CA GLY A 132 2.30 -9.82 -57.71
C GLY A 132 2.54 -8.57 -58.53
#